data_AF-A0A9D4L171-F1
#
_entry.id   AF-A0A9D4L171-F1
#
_cell.length_a   1.000
_cell.length_b   1.000
_cell.length_c   1.000
_cell.angle_alpha   90.00
_cell.angle_beta   90.00
_cell.angle_gamma   90.00
#
_symmetry.space_group_name_H-M   'P 1'
#
loop_
_entity.id
_entity.type
_entity.pdbx_description
1 polymer ?
#
loop_
_entity_poly.entity_id
_entity_poly.type
_entity_poly.pdbx_seq_one_letter_code
_entity_poly.pdbx_strand_id
1 'polypeptide(L)'
;MLKQRLDSVAGLPPTSAATSETDETEVMPFPGRLRKSIATGSMTLTRRHLKRMSIREPTYRIETNLQNKEPTYRMEPKRLFKHAPIERVIKETLERQLTGARYDPKKGALWAKTMSEDIKHQVKKLGYDRYKIVCVITLCQKSEQTAICSSRCQWDAKTDTYASFSFSNESLICNATVYGIYKE
;
A
#
# COMPACT_ATOMS: atom_id res chain seq x y z
N MET A 1 -15.66 -61.33 17.94
CA MET A 1 -15.60 -61.90 19.31
C MET A 1 -14.84 -60.88 20.18
N LEU A 2 -15.46 -60.38 21.26
CA LEU A 2 -15.33 -60.86 22.66
C LEU A 2 -13.90 -60.63 23.21
N LYS A 3 -13.72 -59.67 24.15
CA LYS A 3 -13.57 -59.88 25.63
C LYS A 3 -12.11 -60.27 26.02
N GLN A 4 -11.50 -59.94 27.16
CA GLN A 4 -11.81 -59.20 28.41
C GLN A 4 -10.48 -59.08 29.24
N ARG A 5 -10.27 -58.36 30.36
CA ARG A 5 -10.95 -57.26 31.11
C ARG A 5 -10.01 -56.76 32.23
N LEU A 6 -10.03 -55.44 32.56
CA LEU A 6 -9.84 -54.81 33.91
C LEU A 6 -8.58 -55.18 34.75
N ASP A 7 -8.24 -54.54 35.88
CA ASP A 7 -8.83 -53.47 36.75
C ASP A 7 -7.63 -52.58 37.26
N SER A 8 -7.63 -51.55 38.13
CA SER A 8 -8.55 -50.83 39.02
C SER A 8 -7.87 -49.48 39.46
N VAL A 9 -8.36 -48.55 40.31
CA VAL A 9 -9.62 -48.35 41.07
C VAL A 9 -9.91 -46.83 41.25
N ALA A 10 -10.98 -46.49 41.99
CA ALA A 10 -11.52 -45.15 42.32
C ALA A 10 -10.56 -44.15 43.06
N GLY A 11 -10.91 -42.87 43.30
CA GLY A 11 -12.24 -42.21 43.23
C GLY A 11 -12.24 -40.67 43.34
N LEU A 12 -13.40 -40.08 43.64
CA LEU A 12 -13.73 -38.63 43.55
C LEU A 12 -14.52 -38.13 44.81
N PRO A 13 -14.92 -36.83 44.97
CA PRO A 13 -14.65 -36.02 46.18
C PRO A 13 -15.88 -35.86 47.12
N PRO A 14 -15.85 -34.93 48.09
CA PRO A 14 -16.62 -33.68 47.89
C PRO A 14 -15.99 -32.39 48.48
N THR A 15 -16.76 -31.29 48.40
CA THR A 15 -16.42 -29.87 48.68
C THR A 15 -16.76 -29.36 50.09
N SER A 16 -15.98 -28.40 50.63
CA SER A 16 -16.46 -27.33 51.53
C SER A 16 -15.44 -26.15 51.65
N ALA A 17 -15.65 -25.20 52.56
CA ALA A 17 -15.26 -23.79 52.39
C ALA A 17 -15.02 -22.96 53.68
N ALA A 18 -14.38 -21.79 53.51
CA ALA A 18 -14.45 -20.53 54.29
C ALA A 18 -13.65 -20.32 55.62
N THR A 19 -13.18 -19.07 55.79
CA THR A 19 -12.71 -18.36 57.03
C THR A 19 -11.43 -18.88 57.73
N SER A 20 -10.57 -18.09 58.42
CA SER A 20 -10.53 -16.63 58.76
C SER A 20 -9.05 -16.13 58.71
N GLU A 21 -8.73 -14.84 58.51
CA GLU A 21 -8.43 -13.77 59.51
C GLU A 21 -7.31 -14.13 60.52
N THR A 22 -6.40 -13.24 60.96
CA THR A 22 -6.42 -11.75 61.06
C THR A 22 -5.63 -11.04 59.91
N ASP A 23 -4.76 -10.00 59.99
CA ASP A 23 -4.00 -9.31 61.06
C ASP A 23 -3.55 -7.86 60.66
N GLU A 24 -2.66 -7.21 61.44
CA GLU A 24 -2.40 -5.75 61.50
C GLU A 24 -0.87 -5.41 61.51
N THR A 25 -0.32 -4.17 61.45
CA THR A 25 -0.73 -2.76 61.22
C THR A 25 0.40 -2.09 60.37
N GLU A 26 0.34 -0.92 59.73
CA GLU A 26 0.05 0.47 60.16
C GLU A 26 -0.62 1.27 59.00
N VAL A 27 -1.78 1.91 59.20
CA VAL A 27 -1.99 3.34 59.57
C VAL A 27 -1.61 4.39 58.49
N MET A 28 -2.59 5.26 58.17
CA MET A 28 -2.49 6.44 57.28
C MET A 28 -2.96 7.71 58.02
N PRO A 29 -2.69 8.92 57.49
CA PRO A 29 -3.46 10.12 57.84
C PRO A 29 -4.36 10.62 56.68
N PHE A 30 -5.68 10.62 56.91
CA PHE A 30 -6.64 11.44 56.16
C PHE A 30 -6.75 12.85 56.76
N PRO A 31 -7.25 13.83 55.99
CA PRO A 31 -8.55 14.41 56.35
C PRO A 31 -9.59 14.28 55.22
N GLY A 32 -10.88 14.38 55.56
CA GLY A 32 -11.97 13.93 54.67
C GLY A 32 -13.13 14.91 54.41
N ARG A 33 -14.19 14.37 53.79
CA ARG A 33 -15.37 15.05 53.17
C ARG A 33 -15.03 15.87 51.92
N LEU A 34 -15.90 15.95 50.90
CA LEU A 34 -17.31 15.53 50.81
C LEU A 34 -17.57 14.73 49.51
N ARG A 35 -18.47 13.74 49.53
CA ARG A 35 -18.88 13.00 48.31
C ARG A 35 -19.57 13.93 47.30
N LYS A 36 -19.18 13.83 46.03
CA LYS A 36 -20.01 14.23 44.88
C LYS A 36 -20.00 13.09 43.86
N SER A 37 -21.17 12.54 43.56
CA SER A 37 -21.37 11.53 42.53
C SER A 37 -21.30 12.17 41.15
N ILE A 38 -20.44 11.65 40.27
CA ILE A 38 -20.48 11.93 38.83
C ILE A 38 -21.08 10.70 38.16
N ALA A 39 -22.18 10.88 37.43
CA ALA A 39 -22.93 9.79 36.83
C ALA A 39 -22.20 9.15 35.64
N THR A 40 -22.50 7.88 35.38
CA THR A 40 -22.07 7.14 34.19
C THR A 40 -22.74 7.70 32.94
N GLY A 41 -22.25 8.84 32.45
CA GLY A 41 -22.76 9.51 31.27
C GLY A 41 -22.52 8.69 30.00
N SER A 42 -23.59 8.16 29.39
CA SER A 42 -23.52 7.50 28.09
C SER A 42 -23.01 8.49 27.03
N MET A 43 -21.81 8.24 26.51
CA MET A 43 -21.10 9.16 25.61
C MET A 43 -21.68 9.09 24.19
N THR A 44 -22.83 9.73 24.00
CA THR A 44 -23.56 9.78 22.73
C THR A 44 -22.81 10.61 21.68
N LEU A 45 -21.93 9.95 20.93
CA LEU A 45 -21.17 10.58 19.85
C LEU A 45 -22.13 11.12 18.76
N THR A 46 -22.35 12.43 18.75
CA THR A 46 -23.29 13.04 17.80
C THR A 46 -22.80 12.85 16.35
N ARG A 47 -23.75 12.66 15.42
CA ARG A 47 -23.46 12.47 13.97
C ARG A 47 -22.64 13.62 13.34
N ARG A 48 -22.62 14.80 13.97
CA ARG A 48 -21.78 15.95 13.59
C ARG A 48 -20.31 15.75 14.01
N HIS A 49 -20.03 15.09 15.12
CA HIS A 49 -18.67 14.81 15.59
C HIS A 49 -17.97 13.74 14.73
N LEU A 50 -18.69 12.67 14.36
CA LEU A 50 -18.20 11.63 13.46
C LEU A 50 -17.69 12.19 12.12
N LYS A 51 -18.30 13.27 11.60
CA LYS A 51 -17.84 13.91 10.34
C LYS A 51 -16.51 14.66 10.48
N ARG A 52 -16.06 14.99 11.71
CA ARG A 52 -14.72 15.55 11.99
C ARG A 52 -13.66 14.45 12.18
N MET A 53 -14.09 13.23 12.51
CA MET A 53 -13.32 12.00 12.40
C MET A 53 -13.45 11.34 11.01
N SER A 54 -13.80 12.13 9.97
CA SER A 54 -13.53 11.73 8.59
C SER A 54 -12.07 11.32 8.52
N ILE A 55 -11.81 10.10 8.02
CA ILE A 55 -10.46 9.65 7.69
C ILE A 55 -9.85 10.76 6.85
N ARG A 56 -8.72 11.31 7.32
CA ARG A 56 -7.89 12.13 6.46
C ARG A 56 -7.35 11.17 5.42
N GLU A 57 -7.92 11.23 4.21
CA GLU A 57 -7.27 10.79 2.97
C GLU A 57 -5.76 11.07 3.15
N PRO A 58 -4.90 10.02 3.21
CA PRO A 58 -3.50 10.22 3.55
C PRO A 58 -2.92 11.10 2.44
N THR A 59 -2.76 12.38 2.75
CA THR A 59 -2.33 13.39 1.79
C THR A 59 -0.90 13.04 1.43
N TYR A 60 -0.79 12.31 0.33
CA TYR A 60 0.44 11.81 -0.21
C TYR A 60 1.22 13.02 -0.70
N ARG A 61 1.92 13.67 0.23
CA ARG A 61 3.13 14.41 -0.08
C ARG A 61 4.04 13.41 -0.75
N ILE A 62 3.95 13.34 -2.07
CA ILE A 62 5.03 12.81 -2.87
C ILE A 62 6.16 13.76 -2.56
N GLU A 63 7.09 13.32 -1.72
CA GLU A 63 8.40 13.94 -1.58
C GLU A 63 9.16 13.66 -2.87
N THR A 64 8.67 14.31 -3.93
CA THR A 64 9.42 14.49 -5.15
C THR A 64 10.67 15.22 -4.71
N ASN A 65 11.81 14.53 -4.82
CA ASN A 65 13.10 15.19 -4.90
C ASN A 65 13.12 15.99 -6.22
N LEU A 66 12.37 17.09 -6.22
CA LEU A 66 12.53 18.20 -7.13
C LEU A 66 13.80 18.89 -6.68
N GLN A 67 14.92 18.46 -7.25
CA GLN A 67 16.03 19.39 -7.43
C GLN A 67 15.45 20.57 -8.22
N ASN A 68 15.18 21.66 -7.51
CA ASN A 68 14.70 22.91 -8.05
C ASN A 68 15.80 23.53 -8.90
N LYS A 69 15.95 22.99 -10.10
CA LYS A 69 16.80 23.53 -11.15
C LYS A 69 16.25 24.89 -11.50
N GLU A 70 17.09 25.91 -11.31
CA GLU A 70 16.81 27.30 -11.60
C GLU A 70 16.27 27.44 -13.04
N PRO A 71 15.34 28.38 -13.30
CA PRO A 71 14.78 28.59 -14.63
C PRO A 71 15.90 28.98 -15.58
N THR A 72 16.38 28.00 -16.36
CA THR A 72 17.53 28.20 -17.26
C THR A 72 17.11 28.64 -18.66
N TYR A 73 15.80 28.87 -18.87
CA TYR A 73 15.18 29.26 -20.15
C TYR A 73 15.62 28.41 -21.35
N ARG A 74 15.92 27.13 -21.11
CA ARG A 74 16.37 26.18 -22.13
C ARG A 74 15.15 25.51 -22.76
N MET A 75 14.74 26.01 -23.92
CA MET A 75 13.66 25.43 -24.72
C MET A 75 13.99 24.01 -25.23
N GLU A 76 15.27 23.64 -25.33
CA GLU A 76 15.69 22.34 -25.86
C GLU A 76 16.37 21.43 -24.80
N PRO A 77 16.04 20.12 -24.78
CA PRO A 77 16.67 19.15 -23.89
C PRO A 77 18.07 18.75 -24.36
N LYS A 78 19.05 18.79 -23.45
CA LYS A 78 20.43 18.28 -23.69
C LYS A 78 20.50 16.83 -24.18
N ARG A 79 19.47 16.03 -23.89
CA ARG A 79 19.39 14.61 -24.23
C ARG A 79 17.93 14.19 -24.39
N LEU A 80 17.52 13.95 -25.63
CA LEU A 80 16.18 13.47 -26.00
C LEU A 80 15.83 12.13 -25.34
N PHE A 81 14.55 11.97 -25.03
CA PHE A 81 13.95 10.81 -24.35
C PHE A 81 13.81 9.60 -25.29
N LYS A 82 14.90 8.82 -25.46
CA LYS A 82 14.93 7.70 -26.42
C LYS A 82 14.05 6.53 -25.97
N HIS A 83 13.21 6.02 -26.88
CA HIS A 83 12.28 4.91 -26.66
C HIS A 83 12.97 3.60 -26.23
N ALA A 84 13.86 3.06 -27.08
CA ALA A 84 14.47 1.73 -26.90
C ALA A 84 15.12 1.44 -25.52
N PRO A 85 15.92 2.33 -24.89
CA PRO A 85 16.46 2.05 -23.55
C PRO A 85 15.38 2.06 -22.45
N ILE A 86 14.24 2.70 -22.68
CA ILE A 86 13.14 2.79 -21.72
C ILE A 86 12.21 1.59 -21.88
N GLU A 87 11.91 1.20 -23.12
CA GLU A 87 11.24 -0.06 -23.46
C GLU A 87 11.94 -1.27 -22.82
N ARG A 88 13.28 -1.34 -22.90
CA ARG A 88 14.09 -2.37 -22.21
C ARG A 88 13.88 -2.37 -20.70
N VAL A 89 13.97 -1.20 -20.05
CA VAL A 89 13.75 -1.05 -18.60
C VAL A 89 12.34 -1.47 -18.17
N ILE A 90 11.31 -1.18 -18.99
CA ILE A 90 9.94 -1.65 -18.77
C ILE A 90 9.89 -3.17 -18.89
N LYS A 91 10.38 -3.72 -20.01
CA LYS A 91 10.40 -5.16 -20.31
C LYS A 91 11.09 -5.95 -19.19
N GLU A 92 12.34 -5.62 -18.86
CA GLU A 92 13.13 -6.28 -17.81
C GLU A 92 12.44 -6.23 -16.44
N THR A 93 11.70 -5.15 -16.14
CA THR A 93 10.98 -5.03 -14.85
C THR A 93 9.70 -5.85 -14.84
N LEU A 94 8.93 -5.86 -15.92
CA LEU A 94 7.73 -6.69 -16.04
C LEU A 94 8.07 -8.18 -16.08
N GLU A 95 9.06 -8.59 -16.87
CA GLU A 95 9.53 -9.98 -16.92
C GLU A 95 10.06 -10.44 -15.55
N ARG A 96 10.84 -9.60 -14.84
CA ARG A 96 11.33 -9.91 -13.47
C ARG A 96 10.20 -10.08 -12.45
N GLN A 97 9.13 -9.29 -12.51
CA GLN A 97 8.07 -9.32 -11.49
C GLN A 97 6.87 -10.21 -11.85
N LEU A 98 6.61 -10.51 -13.13
CA LEU A 98 5.40 -11.19 -13.59
C LEU A 98 5.62 -12.59 -14.19
N THR A 99 6.86 -13.00 -14.47
CA THR A 99 7.16 -14.38 -14.88
C THR A 99 6.79 -15.35 -13.77
N GLY A 100 5.93 -16.32 -14.06
CA GLY A 100 5.38 -17.26 -13.06
C GLY A 100 4.36 -16.66 -12.08
N ALA A 101 4.07 -15.35 -12.14
CA ALA A 101 3.08 -14.72 -11.27
C ALA A 101 1.64 -15.03 -11.69
N ARG A 102 0.81 -15.47 -10.73
CA ARG A 102 -0.63 -15.68 -10.93
C ARG A 102 -1.43 -14.45 -10.51
N TYR A 103 -2.44 -14.05 -11.30
CA TYR A 103 -3.32 -12.93 -10.95
C TYR A 103 -4.01 -13.12 -9.59
N ASP A 104 -3.97 -12.08 -8.75
CA ASP A 104 -4.72 -11.96 -7.51
C ASP A 104 -5.26 -10.52 -7.42
N PRO A 105 -6.59 -10.30 -7.42
CA PRO A 105 -7.17 -8.96 -7.40
C PRO A 105 -6.84 -8.18 -6.11
N LYS A 106 -6.49 -8.85 -5.01
CA LYS A 106 -6.06 -8.21 -3.76
C LYS A 106 -4.61 -7.70 -3.83
N LYS A 107 -3.76 -8.35 -4.64
CA LYS A 107 -2.34 -7.98 -4.82
C LYS A 107 -2.08 -7.09 -6.03
N GLY A 108 -2.93 -7.14 -7.05
CA GLY A 108 -2.72 -6.44 -8.33
C GLY A 108 -2.44 -4.94 -8.19
N ALA A 109 -3.17 -4.23 -7.32
CA ALA A 109 -2.94 -2.81 -7.05
C ALA A 109 -1.58 -2.53 -6.38
N LEU A 110 -1.12 -3.42 -5.49
CA LEU A 110 0.20 -3.33 -4.87
C LEU A 110 1.30 -3.59 -5.91
N TRP A 111 1.15 -4.62 -6.75
CA TRP A 111 2.10 -4.92 -7.83
C TRP A 111 2.21 -3.78 -8.84
N ALA A 112 1.09 -3.21 -9.30
CA ALA A 112 1.09 -2.04 -10.18
C ALA A 112 1.79 -0.82 -9.54
N LYS A 113 1.61 -0.59 -8.23
CA LYS A 113 2.33 0.46 -7.49
C LYS A 113 3.84 0.17 -7.39
N THR A 114 4.23 -1.05 -7.07
CA THR A 114 5.65 -1.43 -6.96
C THR A 114 6.37 -1.36 -8.31
N MET A 115 5.78 -1.93 -9.36
CA MET A 115 6.33 -1.88 -10.73
C MET A 115 6.46 -0.44 -11.25
N SER A 116 5.50 0.44 -10.97
CA SER A 116 5.55 1.84 -11.44
C SER A 116 6.57 2.69 -10.68
N GLU A 117 6.85 2.38 -9.41
CA GLU A 117 7.98 2.98 -8.68
C GLU A 117 9.34 2.44 -9.19
N ASP A 118 9.47 1.12 -9.36
CA ASP A 118 10.66 0.46 -9.94
C ASP A 118 11.03 1.07 -11.30
N ILE A 119 10.08 1.08 -12.26
CA ILE A 119 10.29 1.61 -13.61
C ILE A 119 10.67 3.10 -13.54
N LYS A 120 9.93 3.91 -12.77
CA LYS A 120 10.22 5.35 -12.62
C LYS A 120 11.61 5.58 -11.99
N HIS A 121 12.04 4.74 -11.06
CA HIS A 121 13.36 4.81 -10.44
C HIS A 121 14.48 4.44 -11.42
N GLN A 122 14.32 3.36 -12.21
CA GLN A 122 15.30 2.97 -13.22
C GLN A 122 15.37 3.98 -14.39
N VAL A 123 14.24 4.49 -14.88
CA VAL A 123 14.22 5.53 -15.93
C VAL A 123 14.86 6.85 -15.44
N LYS A 124 14.76 7.18 -14.15
CA LYS A 124 15.53 8.30 -13.56
C LYS A 124 17.04 8.06 -13.60
N LYS A 125 17.53 6.84 -13.33
CA LYS A 125 18.97 6.50 -13.41
C LYS A 125 19.55 6.65 -14.81
N LEU A 126 18.74 6.60 -15.86
CA LEU A 126 19.20 6.85 -17.23
C LEU A 126 19.72 8.29 -17.43
N GLY A 127 19.47 9.23 -16.51
CA GLY A 127 20.10 10.55 -16.49
C GLY A 127 19.43 11.58 -17.42
N TYR A 128 18.11 11.50 -17.58
CA TYR A 128 17.34 12.48 -18.35
C TYR A 128 17.18 13.79 -17.55
N ASP A 129 17.83 14.86 -18.02
CA ASP A 129 17.76 16.19 -17.40
C ASP A 129 16.41 16.87 -17.68
N ARG A 130 15.87 17.59 -16.69
CA ARG A 130 14.59 18.33 -16.70
C ARG A 130 13.29 17.57 -17.07
N TYR A 131 13.34 16.28 -17.40
CA TYR A 131 12.14 15.51 -17.74
C TYR A 131 11.26 15.14 -16.53
N LYS A 132 9.94 15.39 -16.65
CA LYS A 132 8.88 14.83 -15.80
C LYS A 132 8.50 13.44 -16.34
N ILE A 133 8.90 12.40 -15.61
CA ILE A 133 8.57 11.01 -15.93
C ILE A 133 7.23 10.63 -15.29
N VAL A 134 6.29 10.15 -16.11
CA VAL A 134 5.00 9.59 -15.67
C VAL A 134 4.91 8.13 -16.12
N CYS A 135 4.64 7.21 -15.20
CA CYS A 135 4.42 5.80 -15.51
C CYS A 135 2.96 5.43 -15.23
N VAL A 136 2.31 4.78 -16.19
CA VAL A 136 0.96 4.24 -16.10
C VAL A 136 1.04 2.74 -16.33
N ILE A 137 0.50 1.95 -15.41
CA ILE A 137 0.48 0.49 -15.49
C ILE A 137 -0.97 0.00 -15.39
N THR A 138 -1.39 -0.76 -16.40
CA THR A 138 -2.69 -1.39 -16.50
C THR A 138 -2.50 -2.90 -16.36
N LEU A 139 -2.83 -3.44 -15.20
CA LEU A 139 -2.80 -4.88 -14.92
C LEU A 139 -4.23 -5.44 -15.01
N CYS A 140 -4.43 -6.45 -15.85
CA CYS A 140 -5.71 -7.11 -16.06
C CYS A 140 -5.58 -8.62 -15.84
N GLN A 141 -6.65 -9.25 -15.37
CA GLN A 141 -6.78 -10.70 -15.45
C GLN A 141 -6.88 -11.11 -16.92
N LYS A 142 -6.22 -12.19 -17.31
CA LYS A 142 -6.42 -12.82 -18.62
C LYS A 142 -7.66 -13.69 -18.54
N SER A 143 -8.66 -13.32 -19.31
CA SER A 143 -9.89 -14.07 -19.55
C SER A 143 -10.05 -14.22 -21.07
N GLU A 144 -11.10 -14.90 -21.53
CA GLU A 144 -11.47 -14.99 -22.95
C GLU A 144 -12.14 -13.68 -23.41
N GLN A 145 -11.47 -12.55 -23.16
CA GLN A 145 -11.98 -11.19 -23.33
C GLN A 145 -10.88 -10.26 -23.82
N THR A 146 -11.19 -9.41 -24.80
CA THR A 146 -10.26 -8.44 -25.36
C THR A 146 -10.22 -7.16 -24.52
N ALA A 147 -9.06 -6.83 -23.95
CA ALA A 147 -8.80 -5.55 -23.31
C ALA A 147 -8.03 -4.62 -24.25
N ILE A 148 -8.53 -3.40 -24.48
CA ILE A 148 -7.87 -2.38 -25.30
C ILE A 148 -7.53 -1.19 -24.42
N CYS A 149 -6.24 -0.85 -24.35
CA CYS A 149 -5.76 0.38 -23.71
C CYS A 149 -5.39 1.39 -24.80
N SER A 150 -5.91 2.62 -24.71
CA SER A 150 -5.54 3.71 -25.61
C SER A 150 -5.33 5.00 -24.80
N SER A 151 -4.45 5.86 -25.28
CA SER A 151 -4.13 7.15 -24.67
C SER A 151 -4.08 8.23 -25.75
N ARG A 152 -4.51 9.45 -25.39
CA ARG A 152 -4.39 10.64 -26.22
C ARG A 152 -3.59 11.68 -25.46
N CYS A 153 -2.63 12.31 -26.13
CA CYS A 153 -1.76 13.33 -25.55
C CYS A 153 -1.70 14.54 -26.49
N GLN A 154 -1.73 15.73 -25.91
CA GLN A 154 -1.34 16.98 -26.56
C GLN A 154 -0.05 17.43 -25.89
N TRP A 155 1.02 17.51 -26.68
CA TRP A 155 2.41 17.58 -26.22
C TRP A 155 3.30 18.11 -27.34
N ASP A 156 4.55 18.49 -27.05
CA ASP A 156 5.48 18.92 -28.09
C ASP A 156 6.11 17.72 -28.82
N ALA A 157 5.93 17.67 -30.14
CA ALA A 157 6.43 16.61 -30.99
C ALA A 157 7.96 16.54 -31.13
N LYS A 158 8.71 17.55 -30.66
CA LYS A 158 10.18 17.54 -30.66
C LYS A 158 10.79 17.02 -29.35
N THR A 159 10.21 17.38 -28.21
CA THR A 159 10.83 17.16 -26.88
C THR A 159 10.11 16.12 -26.03
N ASP A 160 8.80 15.95 -26.17
CA ASP A 160 8.00 14.97 -25.42
C ASP A 160 7.96 13.62 -26.14
N THR A 161 8.01 12.51 -25.41
CA THR A 161 8.03 11.15 -26.00
C THR A 161 7.50 10.10 -25.03
N TYR A 162 7.07 8.94 -25.56
CA TYR A 162 6.61 7.79 -24.79
C TYR A 162 7.30 6.49 -25.19
N ALA A 163 7.28 5.53 -24.27
CA ALA A 163 7.56 4.12 -24.53
C ALA A 163 6.49 3.26 -23.85
N SER A 164 6.10 2.15 -24.48
CA SER A 164 5.09 1.23 -23.96
C SER A 164 5.45 -0.21 -24.28
N PHE A 165 5.28 -1.10 -23.32
CA PHE A 165 5.50 -2.54 -23.50
C PHE A 165 4.38 -3.34 -22.83
N SER A 166 3.93 -4.40 -23.51
CA SER A 166 2.86 -5.29 -23.07
C SER A 166 3.40 -6.69 -22.78
N PHE A 167 3.18 -7.16 -21.55
CA PHE A 167 3.50 -8.51 -21.09
C PHE A 167 2.21 -9.33 -20.97
N SER A 168 2.26 -10.62 -21.35
CA SER A 168 1.14 -11.55 -21.28
C SER A 168 1.62 -12.89 -20.72
N ASN A 169 0.99 -13.34 -19.65
CA ASN A 169 1.23 -14.65 -19.04
C ASN A 169 -0.01 -15.54 -19.29
N GLU A 170 -0.11 -16.71 -18.65
CA GLU A 170 -1.31 -17.56 -18.70
C GLU A 170 -2.52 -16.90 -18.01
N SER A 171 -2.30 -16.22 -16.88
CA SER A 171 -3.39 -15.71 -16.01
C SER A 171 -3.59 -14.19 -15.98
N LEU A 172 -2.66 -13.42 -16.57
CA LEU A 172 -2.70 -11.95 -16.56
C LEU A 172 -2.12 -11.34 -17.84
N ILE A 173 -2.54 -10.09 -18.09
CA ILE A 173 -1.98 -9.18 -19.08
C ILE A 173 -1.57 -7.91 -18.34
N CYS A 174 -0.39 -7.38 -18.63
CA CYS A 174 0.11 -6.14 -18.07
C CYS A 174 0.63 -5.23 -19.17
N ASN A 175 0.00 -4.06 -19.35
CA ASN A 175 0.53 -3.01 -20.21
C ASN A 175 1.13 -1.90 -19.35
N ALA A 176 2.39 -1.53 -19.61
CA ALA A 176 3.05 -0.41 -18.95
C ALA A 176 3.48 0.64 -19.98
N THR A 177 3.06 1.88 -19.77
CA THR A 177 3.41 3.03 -20.61
C THR A 177 4.13 4.07 -19.75
N VAL A 178 5.27 4.57 -20.24
CA VAL A 178 6.07 5.64 -19.63
C VAL A 178 6.10 6.83 -20.57
N TYR A 179 5.70 7.99 -20.06
CA TYR A 179 5.76 9.27 -20.75
C TYR A 179 6.91 10.09 -20.15
N GLY A 180 7.77 10.64 -21.01
CA GLY A 180 8.74 11.66 -20.68
C GLY A 180 8.25 12.99 -21.22
N ILE A 181 7.85 13.88 -20.31
CA ILE A 181 7.40 15.23 -20.64
C ILE A 181 8.54 16.20 -20.27
N TYR A 182 8.98 17.05 -21.18
CA TYR A 182 10.03 18.03 -20.93
C TYR A 182 9.55 19.14 -19.98
N LYS A 183 10.49 19.79 -19.28
CA LYS A 183 10.21 20.97 -18.44
C LYS A 183 11.18 22.09 -18.80
N GLU A 184 10.61 23.12 -19.43
CA GLU A 184 11.27 24.36 -19.85
C GLU A 184 11.79 25.21 -18.68
#